data_AF-N6X0P4-F1
#
_entry.id   AF-N6X0P4-F1
#
_cell.length_a   1.000
_cell.length_b   1.000
_cell.length_c   1.000
_cell.angle_alpha   90.00
_cell.angle_beta   90.00
_cell.angle_gamma   90.00
#
_symmetry.space_group_name_H-M   'P 1'
#
loop_
_entity.id
_entity.type
_entity.pdbx_description
1 polymer ?
#
loop_
_entity_poly.entity_id
_entity_poly.type
_entity_poly.pdbx_seq_one_letter_code
_entity_poly.pdbx_strand_id
1 'polypeptide(L)'
;MDRFIFNSGSIFHLHQLETYFRHRGGRHFHLADADELLELLRVTSHSRDRIIQRYFRQFWRQLDADLVAALRKDGVADPEPYRGASDFKVSS
;
A
#
# COMPACT_ATOMS: atom_id res chain seq x y z
N MET A 1 2.33 15.82 13.36
CA MET A 1 2.30 14.84 12.26
C MET A 1 2.12 15.61 10.98
N ASP A 2 3.04 15.44 10.03
CA ASP A 2 2.89 15.98 8.68
C ASP A 2 1.67 15.32 8.03
N ARG A 3 0.77 16.14 7.47
CA ARG A 3 -0.42 15.66 6.79
C ARG A 3 0.03 15.05 5.46
N PHE A 4 -0.12 13.74 5.28
CA PHE A 4 0.14 13.10 3.99
C PHE A 4 -0.77 13.72 2.93
N ILE A 5 -0.19 14.41 1.95
CA ILE A 5 -0.95 15.01 0.84
C ILE A 5 -0.93 14.02 -0.31
N PHE A 6 -2.03 13.30 -0.48
CA PHE A 6 -2.23 12.35 -1.56
C PHE A 6 -2.82 13.04 -2.80
N ASN A 7 -2.31 12.71 -3.98
CA ASN A 7 -2.94 13.11 -5.25
C ASN A 7 -4.21 12.29 -5.51
N SER A 8 -5.06 12.74 -6.43
CA SER A 8 -6.34 12.09 -6.75
C SER A 8 -6.21 10.61 -7.15
N GLY A 9 -5.11 10.23 -7.81
CA GLY A 9 -4.84 8.84 -8.19
C GLY A 9 -4.51 7.96 -6.98
N SER A 10 -3.64 8.44 -6.10
CA SER A 10 -3.32 7.75 -4.84
C SER A 10 -4.53 7.64 -3.91
N ILE A 11 -5.39 8.66 -3.83
CA ILE A 11 -6.65 8.61 -3.07
C ILE A 11 -7.56 7.51 -3.61
N PHE A 12 -7.75 7.44 -4.93
CA PHE A 12 -8.57 6.39 -5.55
C PHE A 12 -8.08 4.98 -5.20
N HIS A 13 -6.78 4.73 -5.35
CA HIS A 13 -6.21 3.42 -5.02
C HIS A 13 -6.20 3.11 -3.52
N LEU A 14 -6.10 4.14 -2.67
CA LEU A 14 -6.24 3.99 -1.22
C LEU A 14 -7.65 3.55 -0.83
N HIS A 15 -8.69 4.15 -1.42
CA HIS A 15 -10.08 3.71 -1.21
C HIS A 15 -10.31 2.27 -1.69
N GLN A 16 -9.73 1.90 -2.85
CA GLN A 16 -9.78 0.50 -3.31
C GLN A 16 -9.12 -0.43 -2.29
N LEU A 17 -7.92 -0.09 -1.83
CA LEU A 17 -7.17 -0.90 -0.87
C LEU A 17 -7.97 -1.14 0.42
N GLU A 18 -8.57 -0.09 0.99
CA GLU A 18 -9.43 -0.19 2.18
C GLU A 18 -10.62 -1.12 1.92
N THR A 19 -11.32 -0.91 0.80
CA THR A 19 -12.50 -1.71 0.44
C THR A 19 -12.14 -3.20 0.31
N TYR A 20 -11.05 -3.51 -0.39
CA TYR A 20 -10.60 -4.91 -0.54
C TYR A 20 -10.10 -5.50 0.77
N PHE A 21 -9.40 -4.72 1.61
CA PHE A 21 -8.97 -5.16 2.93
C PHE A 21 -10.17 -5.51 3.82
N ARG A 22 -11.18 -4.65 3.86
CA ARG A 22 -12.44 -4.87 4.58
C ARG A 22 -13.18 -6.12 4.08
N HIS A 23 -13.32 -6.29 2.76
CA HIS A 23 -13.97 -7.47 2.18
C HIS A 23 -13.24 -8.79 2.48
N ARG A 24 -11.94 -8.73 2.79
CA ARG A 24 -11.12 -9.89 3.15
C ARG A 24 -11.16 -10.23 4.64
N GLY A 25 -12.07 -9.62 5.41
CA GLY A 25 -12.19 -9.83 6.85
C GLY A 25 -11.32 -8.89 7.69
N GLY A 26 -10.72 -7.89 7.05
CA GLY A 26 -10.06 -6.79 7.75
C GLY A 26 -11.07 -5.85 8.42
N ARG A 27 -10.58 -5.08 9.40
CA ARG A 27 -11.38 -3.99 10.02
C ARG A 27 -11.56 -2.83 9.03
N HIS A 28 -12.61 -2.04 9.27
CA HIS A 28 -12.81 -0.77 8.57
C HIS A 28 -11.79 0.26 9.10
N PHE A 29 -11.24 1.08 8.20
CA PHE A 29 -10.36 2.18 8.53
C PHE A 29 -10.91 3.49 7.96
N HIS A 30 -11.00 4.53 8.80
CA HIS A 30 -11.40 5.87 8.40
C HIS A 30 -10.24 6.59 7.71
N LEU A 31 -10.29 6.69 6.38
CA LEU A 31 -9.22 7.33 5.59
C LEU A 31 -9.08 8.85 5.82
N ALA A 32 -10.06 9.49 6.47
CA ALA A 32 -9.97 10.89 6.88
C ALA A 32 -9.14 11.08 8.16
N ASP A 33 -8.93 10.01 8.92
CA ASP A 33 -8.08 10.01 10.10
C ASP A 33 -6.66 9.56 9.70
N ALA A 34 -5.67 10.40 10.01
CA ALA A 34 -4.29 10.15 9.63
C ALA A 34 -3.70 8.91 10.32
N ASP A 35 -4.11 8.65 11.57
CA ASP A 35 -3.62 7.50 12.33
C ASP A 35 -4.23 6.20 11.79
N GLU A 36 -5.54 6.18 11.51
CA GLU A 36 -6.19 5.02 10.92
C GLU A 36 -5.70 4.74 9.49
N LEU A 37 -5.49 5.77 8.69
CA LEU A 37 -4.91 5.65 7.35
C LEU A 37 -3.50 5.04 7.43
N LEU A 38 -2.65 5.56 8.32
CA LEU A 38 -1.30 5.05 8.49
C LEU A 38 -1.30 3.61 8.99
N GLU A 39 -2.22 3.27 9.89
CA GLU A 39 -2.39 1.90 10.36
C GLU A 39 -2.82 0.96 9.22
N LEU A 40 -3.78 1.36 8.38
CA LEU A 40 -4.16 0.60 7.17
C LEU A 40 -2.93 0.34 6.29
N LEU A 41 -2.11 1.35 6.03
CA LEU A 41 -0.91 1.21 5.20
C LEU A 41 0.11 0.26 5.82
N ARG A 42 0.33 0.34 7.14
CA ARG A 42 1.21 -0.59 7.87
C ARG A 42 0.69 -2.03 7.75
N VAL A 43 -0.57 -2.29 8.07
CA VAL A 43 -1.11 -3.66 8.06
C VAL A 43 -1.16 -4.24 6.65
N THR A 44 -1.50 -3.43 5.65
CA THR A 44 -1.56 -3.88 4.26
C THR A 44 -0.17 -4.11 3.67
N SER A 45 0.83 -3.31 4.03
CA SER A 45 2.23 -3.51 3.61
C SER A 45 2.82 -4.84 4.10
N HIS A 46 2.39 -5.32 5.27
CA HIS A 46 2.81 -6.61 5.83
C HIS A 46 1.86 -7.79 5.52
N SER A 47 0.79 -7.55 4.78
CA SER A 47 -0.19 -8.59 4.47
C SER A 47 0.39 -9.65 3.53
N ARG A 48 0.15 -10.93 3.81
CA ARG A 48 0.52 -12.04 2.91
C ARG A 48 -0.50 -12.29 1.81
N ASP A 49 -1.64 -11.58 1.84
CA ASP A 49 -2.67 -11.73 0.81
C ASP A 49 -2.20 -11.07 -0.49
N ARG A 50 -2.06 -11.88 -1.55
CA ARG A 50 -1.62 -11.45 -2.88
C ARG A 50 -2.52 -10.37 -3.49
N ILE A 51 -3.82 -10.38 -3.17
CA ILE A 51 -4.76 -9.38 -3.66
C ILE A 51 -4.51 -8.06 -2.94
N ILE A 52 -4.38 -8.09 -1.61
CA ILE A 52 -4.06 -6.89 -0.82
C ILE A 52 -2.73 -6.28 -1.28
N GLN A 53 -1.70 -7.12 -1.44
CA GLN A 53 -0.40 -6.69 -1.96
C GLN A 53 -0.48 -6.11 -3.39
N ARG A 54 -1.38 -6.62 -4.24
CA ARG A 54 -1.62 -6.05 -5.57
C ARG A 54 -2.15 -4.62 -5.48
N TYR A 55 -3.17 -4.37 -4.64
CA TYR A 55 -3.76 -3.03 -4.47
C TYR A 55 -2.80 -2.08 -3.74
N PHE A 56 -2.10 -2.56 -2.72
CA PHE A 56 -1.08 -1.80 -2.01
C PHE A 56 0.02 -1.34 -2.97
N ARG A 57 0.49 -2.21 -3.87
CA ARG A 57 1.46 -1.84 -4.91
C ARG A 57 0.91 -0.81 -5.90
N GLN A 58 -0.37 -0.89 -6.27
CA GLN A 58 -0.99 0.10 -7.15
C GLN A 58 -1.02 1.48 -6.50
N PHE A 59 -1.40 1.55 -5.22
CA PHE A 59 -1.32 2.77 -4.41
C PHE A 59 0.12 3.29 -4.33
N TRP A 60 1.08 2.43 -3.98
CA TRP A 60 2.49 2.80 -3.81
C TRP A 60 3.11 3.44 -5.05
N ARG A 61 2.71 2.99 -6.25
CA ARG A 61 3.19 3.55 -7.54
C ARG A 61 2.70 4.96 -7.83
N GLN A 62 1.66 5.44 -7.14
CA GLN A 62 1.14 6.79 -7.33
C GLN A 62 1.79 7.81 -6.39
N LEU A 63 2.69 7.36 -5.50
CA LEU A 63 3.31 8.21 -4.49
C LEU A 63 4.59 8.83 -5.04
N ASP A 64 4.77 10.12 -4.74
CA ASP A 64 6.02 10.82 -4.97
C ASP A 64 7.09 10.38 -3.96
N ALA A 65 8.35 10.63 -4.29
CA ALA A 65 9.50 10.17 -3.50
C ALA A 65 9.46 10.68 -2.05
N ASP A 66 9.00 11.91 -1.82
CA ASP A 66 8.88 12.49 -0.47
C ASP A 66 7.84 11.76 0.38
N LEU A 67 6.70 11.39 -0.21
CA LEU A 67 5.65 10.63 0.48
C LEU A 67 6.13 9.21 0.79
N VAL A 68 6.83 8.57 -0.15
CA VAL A 68 7.45 7.25 0.08
C VAL A 68 8.44 7.32 1.24
N ALA A 69 9.30 8.34 1.28
CA ALA A 69 10.26 8.52 2.35
C ALA A 69 9.57 8.73 3.72
N ALA A 70 8.52 9.55 3.76
CA ALA A 70 7.73 9.77 4.97
C ALA A 70 7.07 8.47 5.45
N LEU A 71 6.38 7.75 4.58
CA LEU A 71 5.71 6.48 4.93
C LEU A 71 6.69 5.42 5.42
N ARG A 72 7.89 5.32 4.81
CA ARG A 72 8.95 4.42 5.28
C ARG A 72 9.43 4.78 6.68
N LYS A 73 9.62 6.07 6.96
CA LYS A 73 10.00 6.56 8.30
C LYS A 73 8.94 6.19 9.34
N ASP A 74 7.68 6.18 8.94
CA ASP A 74 6.56 5.75 9.76
C ASP A 74 6.33 4.22 9.74
N GLY A 75 7.25 3.42 9.21
CA GLY A 75 7.23 1.96 9.31
C GLY A 75 6.33 1.25 8.29
N VAL A 76 5.91 1.93 7.22
CA VAL A 76 5.24 1.27 6.08
C VAL A 76 6.30 0.63 5.20
N ALA A 77 6.19 -0.69 4.99
CA ALA A 77 7.14 -1.43 4.17
C ALA A 77 6.90 -1.23 2.67
N ASP A 78 7.96 -1.32 1.87
CA ASP A 78 7.85 -1.38 0.42
C ASP A 78 7.03 -2.61 -0.02
N PRO A 79 6.21 -2.50 -1.08
CA PRO A 79 5.47 -3.62 -1.60
C PRO A 79 6.44 -4.72 -2.05
N GLU A 80 6.12 -5.98 -1.75
CA GLU A 80 6.94 -7.10 -2.24
C GLU A 80 7.11 -7.00 -3.76
N PRO A 81 8.32 -7.25 -4.30
CA PRO A 81 8.53 -7.28 -5.73
C PRO A 81 7.57 -8.29 -6.36
N TYR A 82 6.99 -7.94 -7.50
CA TYR A 82 6.14 -8.88 -8.23
C TYR A 82 7.01 -10.05 -8.70
N ARG A 83 7.03 -11.14 -7.94
CA ARG A 83 7.50 -12.45 -8.43
C ARG A 83 6.44 -13.04 -9.35
N GLY A 84 6.13 -12.33 -10.44
CA GLY A 84 5.46 -12.94 -11.57
C GLY A 84 6.47 -13.83 -12.28
N ALA A 85 6.26 -15.14 -12.23
CA ALA A 85 6.87 -16.18 -13.07
C ALA A 85 8.03 -15.72 -14.00
N SER A 86 9.19 -15.41 -13.42
CA SER A 86 10.42 -15.14 -14.16
C SER A 86 11.59 -15.79 -13.42
N ASP A 87 11.39 -17.07 -13.12
CA ASP A 87 12.47 -18.05 -12.87
C ASP A 87 12.74 -18.87 -14.16
N PHE A 88 12.36 -18.34 -15.33
CA PHE A 88 12.80 -18.93 -16.59
C PHE A 88 14.16 -18.34 -16.96
N LYS A 89 15.20 -19.08 -16.54
CA LYS A 89 16.57 -19.13 -17.08
C LYS A 89 16.89 -18.13 -18.19
N VAL A 90 17.86 -17.27 -17.94
CA VAL A 90 18.95 -17.05 -18.91
C VAL A 90 20.26 -17.02 -18.13
N SER A 91 20.89 -18.19 -18.03
CA SER A 91 22.34 -18.27 -17.86
C SER A 91 22.94 -18.08 -19.25
N SER A 92 23.82 -17.08 -19.39
CA SER A 92 24.83 -16.98 -20.45
C SER A 92 26.15 -16.61 -19.81
#